data_AF-A0A5E7EYS1-F1
#
_entry.id   AF-A0A5E7EYS1-F1
#
_cell.length_a   1.000
_cell.length_b   1.000
_cell.length_c   1.000
_cell.angle_alpha   90.00
_cell.angle_beta   90.00
_cell.angle_gamma   90.00
#
_symmetry.space_group_name_H-M   'P 1'
#
loop_
_entity.id
_entity.type
_entity.pdbx_description
1 polymer ?
#
loop_
_entity_poly.entity_id
_entity_poly.type
_entity_poly.pdbx_seq_one_letter_code
_entity_poly.pdbx_strand_id
1 'polypeptide(L)'
;MSTRVCFATQGELIKLAYDAFGVLPRKEATPDDFDENAKKATQKQLGRLAREEGHLVSNFGEVVQRLSNLLTSYLPSMRIMGAIGDPLADLYDAYSELVRTEGTFLDKAETLRYFMSIKAIPLLVVSLNQSLLRYKIADFALDTPKDEFWYLPSVTDDGKLLLPIEKVMRWAYELCEISQTQFHYPGKNAESDDARLQNNLDNAVNWTGGASLPALAALVRNFEDSFEAMAEHGREVPPAMRASILTALILARLTSYIAKEIVRAYSAHYLADVCGQFRTYALWIAEDVNEFKVEAEPAVQRQESPEAALAVWLNAYSDYWAFFYEKVGAVVDTLQRVQEARPGLPIREDVIAALKSKYGSFAVCTRLDLAQRKTSFAPPEGFAEMLHKGFLLKQGTATQWEQIDEYADQVKAYGLEEHLCWLEPWLRAVYHYRKADFKAAMSYFQDAFDSAKYRAGKNQYKLVNQYVEVAAKNDKRQCFKKGIEWAQYLGINVRWLREDEPTEEKLDYVYYMLKIARYDHQM
;
A
#
# COMPACT_ATOMS: atom_id res chain seq x y z
N MET A 1 14.06 -14.79 -18.82
CA MET A 1 14.84 -14.31 -17.66
C MET A 1 13.91 -13.42 -16.82
N SER A 2 13.88 -13.56 -15.50
CA SER A 2 13.10 -12.66 -14.65
C SER A 2 13.83 -11.31 -14.59
N THR A 3 13.33 -10.29 -15.30
CA THR A 3 13.89 -8.94 -15.28
C THR A 3 13.71 -8.29 -13.91
N ARG A 4 14.68 -7.49 -13.47
CA ARG A 4 14.69 -6.89 -12.12
C ARG A 4 13.85 -5.61 -12.04
N VAL A 5 13.76 -4.88 -13.15
CA VAL A 5 13.02 -3.62 -13.30
C VAL A 5 11.53 -3.88 -13.35
N CYS A 6 10.79 -3.71 -12.25
CA CYS A 6 9.33 -3.82 -12.22
C CYS A 6 8.77 -3.35 -10.86
N PHE A 7 7.50 -2.98 -10.83
CA PHE A 7 6.75 -2.92 -9.58
C PHE A 7 6.52 -4.33 -9.01
N ALA A 8 6.34 -4.42 -7.70
CA ALA A 8 5.82 -5.62 -7.06
C ALA A 8 4.37 -5.89 -7.52
N THR A 9 3.98 -7.16 -7.53
CA THR A 9 2.60 -7.52 -7.89
C THR A 9 1.65 -7.16 -6.75
N GLN A 10 0.39 -6.90 -7.06
CA GLN A 10 -0.65 -6.71 -6.02
C GLN A 10 -0.77 -7.96 -5.10
N GLY A 11 -0.47 -9.16 -5.63
CA GLY A 11 -0.44 -10.39 -4.85
C GLY A 11 0.69 -10.41 -3.80
N GLU A 12 1.85 -9.82 -4.09
CA GLU A 12 2.93 -9.63 -3.12
C GLU A 12 2.52 -8.63 -2.02
N LEU A 13 1.75 -7.60 -2.36
CA LEU A 13 1.27 -6.60 -1.38
C LEU A 13 0.26 -7.18 -0.39
N ILE A 14 -0.75 -7.92 -0.86
CA ILE A 14 -1.71 -8.53 0.06
C ILE A 14 -1.05 -9.58 0.95
N LYS A 15 -0.08 -10.32 0.42
CA LYS A 15 0.74 -11.23 1.23
C LYS A 15 1.52 -10.46 2.31
N LEU A 16 2.12 -9.32 1.97
CA LEU A 16 2.78 -8.45 2.93
C LEU A 16 1.82 -8.01 4.05
N ALA A 17 0.58 -7.64 3.72
CA ALA A 17 -0.42 -7.27 4.72
C ALA A 17 -0.72 -8.43 5.69
N TYR A 18 -0.92 -9.66 5.19
CA TYR A 18 -1.10 -10.84 6.03
C TYR A 18 0.10 -11.10 6.96
N ASP A 19 1.32 -11.00 6.43
CA ASP A 19 2.54 -11.19 7.20
C ASP A 19 2.74 -10.07 8.24
N ALA A 20 2.33 -8.83 7.90
CA ALA A 20 2.43 -7.65 8.73
C ALA A 20 1.37 -7.58 9.84
N PHE A 21 0.20 -8.15 9.65
CA PHE A 21 -0.73 -8.38 10.76
C PHE A 21 -0.40 -9.65 11.55
N GLY A 22 0.27 -10.64 10.95
CA GLY A 22 0.62 -11.88 11.65
C GLY A 22 -0.56 -12.80 11.90
N VAL A 23 -1.61 -12.69 11.09
CA VAL A 23 -2.85 -13.47 11.21
C VAL A 23 -2.69 -14.91 10.74
N LEU A 24 -1.61 -15.24 10.01
CA LEU A 24 -1.31 -16.62 9.64
C LEU A 24 -0.46 -17.27 10.74
N PRO A 25 -0.94 -18.33 11.41
CA PRO A 25 -0.21 -18.93 12.54
C PRO A 25 1.17 -19.44 12.13
N ARG A 26 2.19 -19.21 12.96
CA ARG A 26 3.46 -19.93 12.90
C ARG A 26 3.47 -20.98 14.01
N LYS A 27 3.26 -22.25 13.64
CA LYS A 27 3.36 -23.49 14.45
C LYS A 27 2.54 -23.65 15.74
N GLU A 28 1.97 -22.60 16.31
CA GLU A 28 1.19 -22.67 17.56
C GLU A 28 -0.24 -22.22 17.28
N ALA A 29 -1.14 -23.18 17.03
CA ALA A 29 -2.57 -22.93 16.87
C ALA A 29 -3.32 -23.64 18.02
N THR A 30 -4.25 -22.91 18.63
CA THR A 30 -5.21 -23.41 19.60
C THR A 30 -6.31 -24.24 18.91
N PRO A 31 -6.99 -25.17 19.59
CA PRO A 31 -8.02 -26.03 18.99
C PRO A 31 -9.22 -25.26 18.39
N ASP A 32 -9.50 -24.05 18.88
CA ASP A 32 -10.59 -23.19 18.40
C ASP A 32 -10.13 -22.14 17.34
N ASP A 33 -8.85 -22.16 16.96
CA ASP A 33 -8.29 -21.29 15.92
C ASP A 33 -8.21 -21.99 14.56
N PHE A 34 -8.55 -21.22 13.51
CA PHE A 34 -8.21 -21.40 12.10
C PHE A 34 -7.60 -22.76 11.71
N ASP A 35 -8.45 -23.70 11.26
CA ASP A 35 -8.05 -25.05 10.79
C ASP A 35 -6.74 -25.00 9.98
N GLU A 36 -5.75 -25.81 10.34
CA GLU A 36 -4.47 -25.93 9.63
C GLU A 36 -4.67 -26.14 8.11
N ASN A 37 -5.79 -26.74 7.69
CA ASN A 37 -6.17 -26.82 6.29
C ASN A 37 -6.53 -25.46 5.68
N ALA A 38 -7.35 -24.66 6.38
CA ALA A 38 -7.73 -23.31 5.96
C ALA A 38 -6.50 -22.38 5.88
N LYS A 39 -5.55 -22.54 6.80
CA LYS A 39 -4.26 -21.85 6.79
C LYS A 39 -3.43 -22.22 5.56
N LYS A 40 -3.20 -23.51 5.30
CA LYS A 40 -2.45 -23.98 4.12
C LYS A 40 -3.12 -23.53 2.82
N ALA A 41 -4.45 -23.57 2.77
CA ALA A 41 -5.22 -23.08 1.63
C ALA A 41 -4.98 -21.58 1.41
N THR A 42 -5.05 -20.77 2.46
CA THR A 42 -4.79 -19.32 2.39
C THR A 42 -3.36 -19.01 1.96
N GLN A 43 -2.36 -19.68 2.54
CA GLN A 43 -0.96 -19.52 2.13
C GLN A 43 -0.72 -19.90 0.66
N LYS A 44 -1.37 -20.98 0.19
CA LYS A 44 -1.32 -21.38 -1.22
C LYS A 44 -1.99 -20.37 -2.14
N GLN A 45 -3.13 -19.79 -1.72
CA GLN A 45 -3.85 -18.76 -2.46
C GLN A 45 -3.00 -17.47 -2.57
N LEU A 46 -2.43 -17.00 -1.47
CA LEU A 46 -1.50 -15.85 -1.46
C LEU A 46 -0.26 -16.11 -2.33
N GLY A 47 0.31 -17.31 -2.27
CA GLY A 47 1.45 -17.70 -3.10
C GLY A 47 1.12 -17.73 -4.61
N ARG A 48 -0.10 -18.14 -4.97
CA ARG A 48 -0.59 -18.10 -6.35
C ARG A 48 -0.83 -16.65 -6.81
N LEU A 49 -1.47 -15.83 -5.99
CA LEU A 49 -1.68 -14.41 -6.28
C LEU A 49 -0.35 -13.67 -6.50
N ALA A 50 0.65 -13.91 -5.64
CA ALA A 50 1.99 -13.32 -5.80
C ALA A 50 2.71 -13.74 -7.09
N ARG A 51 2.34 -14.88 -7.68
CA ARG A 51 2.82 -15.35 -8.99
C ARG A 51 1.85 -15.05 -10.14
N GLU A 52 0.76 -14.35 -9.85
CA GLU A 52 -0.35 -14.09 -10.78
C GLU A 52 -0.92 -15.36 -11.43
N GLU A 53 -1.10 -16.41 -10.62
CA GLU A 53 -1.67 -17.68 -11.04
C GLU A 53 -3.14 -17.83 -10.66
N GLY A 54 -3.96 -18.28 -11.61
CA GLY A 54 -5.39 -18.55 -11.38
C GLY A 54 -6.25 -17.29 -11.42
N HIS A 55 -7.43 -17.36 -10.78
CA HIS A 55 -8.43 -16.30 -10.88
C HIS A 55 -8.08 -15.07 -10.06
N LEU A 56 -7.42 -14.08 -10.66
CA LEU A 56 -6.79 -12.98 -9.92
C LEU A 56 -7.79 -12.14 -9.13
N VAL A 57 -8.84 -11.63 -9.79
CA VAL A 57 -9.81 -10.70 -9.20
C VAL A 57 -10.59 -11.35 -8.06
N SER A 58 -11.18 -12.53 -8.30
CA SER A 58 -11.97 -13.22 -7.28
C SER A 58 -11.11 -13.67 -6.11
N ASN A 59 -9.93 -14.24 -6.38
CA ASN A 59 -9.03 -14.68 -5.31
C ASN A 59 -8.53 -13.51 -4.47
N PHE A 60 -8.23 -12.35 -5.09
CA PHE A 60 -7.81 -11.16 -4.37
C PHE A 60 -8.92 -10.63 -3.45
N GLY A 61 -10.14 -10.49 -3.98
CA GLY A 61 -11.30 -10.06 -3.20
C GLY A 61 -11.57 -11.00 -2.01
N GLU A 62 -11.49 -12.32 -2.21
CA GLU A 62 -11.65 -13.32 -1.16
C GLU A 62 -10.59 -13.17 -0.05
N VAL A 63 -9.31 -12.99 -0.40
CA VAL A 63 -8.26 -12.85 0.62
C VAL A 63 -8.35 -11.51 1.36
N VAL A 64 -8.81 -10.44 0.72
CA VAL A 64 -9.06 -9.15 1.40
C VAL A 64 -10.21 -9.30 2.39
N GLN A 65 -11.33 -9.89 1.96
CA GLN A 65 -12.49 -10.12 2.85
C GLN A 65 -12.11 -11.01 4.03
N ARG A 66 -11.34 -12.08 3.79
CA ARG A 66 -10.87 -12.98 4.85
C ARG A 66 -9.95 -12.28 5.84
N LEU A 67 -9.06 -11.39 5.38
CA LEU A 67 -8.21 -10.60 6.27
C LEU A 67 -9.04 -9.67 7.16
N SER A 68 -10.03 -8.99 6.56
CA SER A 68 -10.95 -8.12 7.29
C SER A 68 -11.70 -8.89 8.39
N ASN A 69 -12.30 -10.04 8.04
CA ASN A 69 -13.01 -10.89 9.01
C ASN A 69 -12.11 -11.37 10.15
N LEU A 70 -10.84 -11.69 9.85
CA LEU A 70 -9.87 -12.08 10.87
C LEU A 70 -9.53 -10.93 11.80
N LEU A 71 -9.36 -9.70 11.30
CA LEU A 71 -9.03 -8.56 12.15
C LEU A 71 -10.22 -8.12 13.00
N THR A 72 -11.45 -8.25 12.49
CA THR A 72 -12.68 -7.97 13.24
C THR A 72 -12.82 -8.83 14.50
N SER A 73 -12.28 -10.05 14.52
CA SER A 73 -12.35 -10.89 15.74
C SER A 73 -11.41 -10.42 16.86
N TYR A 74 -10.41 -9.59 16.56
CA TYR A 74 -9.44 -9.09 17.53
C TYR A 74 -9.65 -7.63 17.95
N LEU A 75 -10.43 -6.88 17.16
CA LEU A 75 -10.67 -5.45 17.40
C LEU A 75 -12.00 -5.23 18.11
N PRO A 76 -12.07 -4.27 19.06
CA PRO A 76 -13.27 -4.09 19.87
C PRO A 76 -14.43 -3.39 19.14
N SER A 77 -14.21 -2.88 17.92
CA SER A 77 -15.25 -2.21 17.14
C SER A 77 -14.99 -2.22 15.64
N MET A 78 -16.06 -2.32 14.85
CA MET A 78 -16.04 -2.10 13.40
C MET A 78 -15.60 -0.68 13.01
N ARG A 79 -15.77 0.33 13.89
CA ARG A 79 -15.26 1.68 13.66
C ARG A 79 -13.73 1.72 13.68
N ILE A 80 -13.11 0.98 14.60
CA ILE A 80 -11.64 0.85 14.66
C ILE A 80 -11.14 0.06 13.46
N MET A 81 -11.84 -1.02 13.08
CA MET A 81 -11.52 -1.77 11.86
C MET A 81 -11.60 -0.87 10.62
N GLY A 82 -12.64 -0.04 10.50
CA GLY A 82 -12.75 0.97 9.43
C GLY A 82 -11.58 1.96 9.46
N ALA A 83 -11.19 2.45 10.64
CA ALA A 83 -10.09 3.40 10.76
C ALA A 83 -8.71 2.83 10.40
N ILE A 84 -8.56 1.51 10.42
CA ILE A 84 -7.37 0.79 9.94
C ILE A 84 -7.51 0.43 8.46
N GLY A 85 -8.72 0.03 8.04
CA GLY A 85 -9.04 -0.44 6.70
C GLY A 85 -8.95 0.66 5.65
N ASP A 86 -9.55 1.84 5.90
CA ASP A 86 -9.57 2.96 4.95
C ASP A 86 -8.15 3.37 4.53
N PRO A 87 -7.17 3.58 5.44
CA PRO A 87 -5.80 3.91 5.04
C PRO A 87 -5.07 2.80 4.27
N LEU A 88 -5.37 1.53 4.56
CA LEU A 88 -4.80 0.42 3.80
C LEU A 88 -5.39 0.32 2.39
N ALA A 89 -6.69 0.60 2.24
CA ALA A 89 -7.35 0.68 0.95
C ALA A 89 -6.80 1.84 0.11
N ASP A 90 -6.65 3.02 0.71
CA ASP A 90 -6.06 4.18 0.04
C ASP A 90 -4.63 3.90 -0.45
N LEU A 91 -3.80 3.24 0.38
CA LEU A 91 -2.45 2.83 -0.02
C LEU A 91 -2.47 1.85 -1.19
N TYR A 92 -3.39 0.88 -1.18
CA TYR A 92 -3.55 -0.08 -2.28
C TYR A 92 -4.01 0.60 -3.57
N ASP A 93 -4.97 1.52 -3.48
CA ASP A 93 -5.49 2.26 -4.63
C ASP A 93 -4.41 3.17 -5.23
N ALA A 94 -3.65 3.87 -4.37
CA ALA A 94 -2.54 4.70 -4.81
C ALA A 94 -1.41 3.88 -5.45
N TYR A 95 -1.14 2.66 -4.94
CA TYR A 95 -0.18 1.76 -5.57
C TYR A 95 -0.68 1.26 -6.93
N SER A 96 -1.94 0.85 -7.01
CA SER A 96 -2.54 0.35 -8.25
C SER A 96 -2.57 1.46 -9.31
N GLU A 97 -2.90 2.69 -8.92
CA GLU A 97 -2.84 3.84 -9.80
C GLU A 97 -1.41 4.15 -10.26
N LEU A 98 -0.43 4.05 -9.36
CA LEU A 98 0.99 4.20 -9.70
C LEU A 98 1.39 3.20 -10.80
N VAL A 99 1.09 1.92 -10.61
CA VAL A 99 1.39 0.85 -11.59
C VAL A 99 0.70 1.09 -12.93
N ARG A 100 -0.55 1.60 -12.89
CA ARG A 100 -1.37 1.85 -14.07
C ARG A 100 -0.93 3.08 -14.85
N THR A 101 -0.42 4.11 -14.19
CA THR A 101 -0.15 5.41 -14.82
C THR A 101 1.33 5.68 -15.04
N GLU A 102 2.18 5.35 -14.08
CA GLU A 102 3.62 5.59 -14.13
C GLU A 102 4.33 4.32 -14.61
N GLY A 103 5.14 4.47 -15.67
CA GLY A 103 6.09 3.41 -16.03
C GLY A 103 7.27 3.40 -15.06
N THR A 104 8.04 2.32 -15.02
CA THR A 104 9.23 2.26 -14.17
C THR A 104 10.49 1.88 -14.92
N PHE A 105 11.59 2.52 -14.52
CA PHE A 105 12.98 2.14 -14.81
C PHE A 105 13.70 1.65 -13.54
N LEU A 106 13.00 1.62 -12.40
CA LEU A 106 13.53 1.19 -11.12
C LEU A 106 13.31 -0.31 -10.93
N ASP A 107 14.23 -0.96 -10.20
CA ASP A 107 14.01 -2.32 -9.74
C ASP A 107 12.90 -2.41 -8.68
N LYS A 108 12.54 -3.65 -8.30
CA LYS A 108 11.47 -3.88 -7.32
C LYS A 108 11.73 -3.21 -5.96
N ALA A 109 12.98 -3.16 -5.49
CA ALA A 109 13.29 -2.53 -4.21
C ALA A 109 13.17 -1.01 -4.34
N GLU A 110 13.69 -0.43 -5.42
CA GLU A 110 13.66 1.01 -5.65
C GLU A 110 12.26 1.53 -6.00
N THR A 111 11.41 0.75 -6.67
CA THR A 111 10.00 1.11 -6.89
C THR A 111 9.21 1.19 -5.58
N LEU A 112 9.46 0.28 -4.64
CA LEU A 112 8.88 0.34 -3.29
C LEU A 112 9.43 1.52 -2.50
N ARG A 113 10.73 1.83 -2.63
CA ARG A 113 11.37 3.01 -2.03
C ARG A 113 10.74 4.31 -2.55
N TYR A 114 10.55 4.39 -3.86
CA TYR A 114 9.84 5.49 -4.52
C TYR A 114 8.41 5.60 -4.03
N PHE A 115 7.65 4.50 -4.01
CA PHE A 115 6.28 4.50 -3.53
C PHE A 115 6.20 5.01 -2.09
N MET A 116 7.03 4.50 -1.17
CA MET A 116 7.05 4.94 0.22
C MET A 116 7.36 6.44 0.35
N SER A 117 8.46 6.90 -0.23
CA SER A 117 8.95 8.27 -0.06
C SER A 117 8.14 9.32 -0.82
N ILE A 118 7.48 8.94 -1.92
CA ILE A 118 6.79 9.89 -2.82
C ILE A 118 5.26 9.83 -2.72
N LYS A 119 4.68 8.66 -2.41
CA LYS A 119 3.23 8.43 -2.48
C LYS A 119 2.65 8.00 -1.13
N ALA A 120 3.21 6.98 -0.50
CA ALA A 120 2.59 6.32 0.65
C ALA A 120 2.56 7.20 1.90
N ILE A 121 3.68 7.83 2.28
CA ILE A 121 3.74 8.65 3.50
C ILE A 121 2.81 9.86 3.48
N PRO A 122 2.83 10.74 2.45
CA PRO A 122 1.89 11.86 2.41
C PRO A 122 0.43 11.39 2.42
N LEU A 123 0.12 10.31 1.71
CA LEU A 123 -1.22 9.74 1.69
C LEU A 123 -1.63 9.18 3.05
N LEU A 124 -0.74 8.43 3.71
CA LEU A 124 -1.01 7.81 5.00
C LEU A 124 -1.30 8.88 6.07
N VAL A 125 -0.59 10.01 6.06
CA VAL A 125 -0.85 11.11 7.00
C VAL A 125 -2.25 11.71 6.79
N VAL A 126 -2.67 11.94 5.55
CA VAL A 126 -4.02 12.45 5.24
C VAL A 126 -5.07 11.41 5.59
N SER A 127 -4.90 10.19 5.12
CA SER A 127 -5.89 9.11 5.26
C SER A 127 -6.09 8.69 6.72
N LEU A 128 -5.02 8.64 7.54
CA LEU A 128 -5.17 8.40 8.97
C LEU A 128 -6.00 9.50 9.64
N ASN A 129 -5.74 10.78 9.36
CA ASN A 129 -6.54 11.86 9.94
C ASN A 129 -8.00 11.82 9.46
N GLN A 130 -8.23 11.55 8.18
CA GLN A 130 -9.57 11.33 7.63
C GLN A 130 -10.30 10.22 8.37
N SER A 131 -9.65 9.07 8.50
CA SER A 131 -10.22 7.87 9.09
C SER A 131 -10.53 8.08 10.58
N LEU A 132 -9.59 8.68 11.33
CA LEU A 132 -9.79 8.99 12.75
C LEU A 132 -10.98 9.92 12.98
N LEU A 133 -11.18 10.91 12.11
CA LEU A 133 -12.34 11.83 12.18
C LEU A 133 -13.63 11.17 11.72
N ARG A 134 -13.63 10.46 10.59
CA ARG A 134 -14.79 9.79 10.00
C ARG A 134 -15.41 8.80 10.97
N TYR A 135 -14.56 7.96 11.57
CA TYR A 135 -14.97 6.95 12.52
C TYR A 135 -15.00 7.45 13.97
N LYS A 136 -14.83 8.77 14.19
CA LYS A 136 -14.68 9.46 15.47
C LYS A 136 -13.99 8.60 16.54
N ILE A 137 -12.76 8.17 16.27
CA ILE A 137 -12.03 7.24 17.14
C ILE A 137 -11.82 7.81 18.55
N ALA A 138 -11.80 9.14 18.69
CA ALA A 138 -11.75 9.81 19.98
C ALA A 138 -12.93 9.45 20.92
N ASP A 139 -14.10 9.09 20.39
CA ASP A 139 -15.28 8.70 21.20
C ASP A 139 -15.04 7.44 22.04
N PHE A 140 -14.07 6.59 21.64
CA PHE A 140 -13.74 5.37 22.37
C PHE A 140 -12.92 5.63 23.64
N ALA A 141 -12.38 6.84 23.82
CA ALA A 141 -11.53 7.23 24.94
C ALA A 141 -10.44 6.18 25.24
N LEU A 142 -9.83 5.61 24.17
CA LEU A 142 -8.78 4.61 24.32
C LEU A 142 -7.55 5.26 24.95
N ASP A 143 -7.01 4.60 25.97
CA ASP A 143 -5.71 4.96 26.50
C ASP A 143 -4.62 4.57 25.50
N THR A 144 -3.65 5.44 25.29
CA THR A 144 -2.48 5.15 24.44
C THR A 144 -1.19 5.54 25.17
N PRO A 145 -0.03 5.01 24.75
CA PRO A 145 1.24 5.49 25.28
C PRO A 145 1.39 7.01 25.11
N LYS A 146 2.12 7.66 26.05
CA LYS A 146 2.33 9.12 26.07
C LYS A 146 3.18 9.65 24.89
N ASP A 147 4.01 8.81 24.29
CA ASP A 147 4.74 9.13 23.05
C ASP A 147 3.72 9.31 21.92
N GLU A 148 3.56 10.53 21.40
CA GLU A 148 2.62 10.86 20.31
C GLU A 148 2.73 9.91 19.10
N PHE A 149 3.94 9.41 18.84
CA PHE A 149 4.25 8.51 17.73
C PHE A 149 4.68 7.13 18.25
N TRP A 150 4.03 6.64 19.31
CA TRP A 150 4.30 5.33 19.90
C TRP A 150 4.22 4.17 18.91
N TYR A 151 3.41 4.32 17.85
CA TYR A 151 3.25 3.37 16.77
C TYR A 151 4.39 3.40 15.74
N LEU A 152 5.34 4.34 15.85
CA LEU A 152 6.55 4.39 15.03
C LEU A 152 7.78 3.90 15.82
N PRO A 153 8.74 3.25 15.16
CA PRO A 153 9.99 2.88 15.81
C PRO A 153 10.79 4.12 16.24
N SER A 154 11.65 3.94 17.23
CA SER A 154 12.69 4.90 17.58
C SER A 154 14.05 4.29 17.31
N VAL A 155 14.98 5.09 16.79
CA VAL A 155 16.40 4.72 16.72
C VAL A 155 17.09 5.47 17.86
N THR A 156 17.67 4.74 18.79
CA THR A 156 18.42 5.31 19.92
C THR A 156 19.78 5.85 19.46
N ASP A 157 20.43 6.66 20.30
CA ASP A 157 21.72 7.31 19.96
C ASP A 157 22.85 6.29 19.68
N ASP A 158 22.77 5.09 20.25
CA ASP A 158 23.66 3.95 19.97
C ASP A 158 23.27 3.14 18.72
N GLY A 159 22.27 3.61 17.96
CA GLY A 159 21.80 2.99 16.72
C GLY A 159 20.87 1.79 16.93
N LYS A 160 20.47 1.48 18.17
CA LYS A 160 19.55 0.38 18.45
C LYS A 160 18.12 0.76 18.04
N LEU A 161 17.44 -0.20 17.42
CA LEU A 161 16.05 -0.03 17.02
C LEU A 161 15.13 -0.43 18.17
N LEU A 162 14.38 0.54 18.68
CA LEU A 162 13.27 0.32 19.62
C LEU A 162 11.97 0.17 18.84
N LEU A 163 11.40 -1.02 18.84
CA LEU A 163 10.20 -1.33 18.05
C LEU A 163 8.91 -0.86 18.74
N PRO A 164 7.87 -0.48 17.98
CA PRO A 164 6.57 -0.13 18.53
C PRO A 164 5.99 -1.17 19.49
N ILE A 165 6.11 -2.46 19.19
CA ILE A 165 5.58 -3.53 20.06
C ILE A 165 6.26 -3.54 21.43
N GLU A 166 7.57 -3.28 21.48
CA GLU A 166 8.32 -3.18 22.73
C GLU A 166 7.87 -1.96 23.54
N LYS A 167 7.62 -0.82 22.88
CA LYS A 167 7.08 0.39 23.52
C LYS A 167 5.71 0.13 24.15
N VAL A 168 4.79 -0.48 23.40
CA VAL A 168 3.42 -0.73 23.87
C VAL A 168 3.38 -1.77 24.97
N MET A 169 4.17 -2.84 24.89
CA MET A 169 4.24 -3.83 25.98
C MET A 169 4.75 -3.19 27.27
N ARG A 170 5.81 -2.36 27.21
CA ARG A 170 6.29 -1.62 28.39
C ARG A 170 5.24 -0.66 28.95
N TRP A 171 4.56 0.08 28.07
CA TRP A 171 3.47 0.96 28.47
C TRP A 171 2.33 0.19 29.16
N ALA A 172 1.96 -1.01 28.68
CA ALA A 172 0.93 -1.81 29.32
C ALA A 172 1.30 -2.20 30.76
N TYR A 173 2.58 -2.53 31.01
CA TYR A 173 3.08 -2.83 32.35
C TYR A 173 3.09 -1.60 33.26
N GLU A 174 3.53 -0.45 32.73
CA GLU A 174 3.50 0.84 33.43
C GLU A 174 2.08 1.26 33.78
N LEU A 175 1.13 1.10 32.85
CA LEU A 175 -0.28 1.42 33.02
C LEU A 175 -0.92 0.57 34.13
N CYS A 176 -0.48 -0.68 34.28
CA CYS A 176 -0.93 -1.58 35.34
C CYS A 176 -0.08 -1.47 36.64
N GLU A 177 0.91 -0.57 36.68
CA GLU A 177 1.83 -0.35 37.80
C GLU A 177 2.55 -1.62 38.28
N ILE A 178 2.95 -2.48 37.35
CA ILE A 178 3.62 -3.75 37.64
C ILE A 178 4.81 -4.01 36.72
N SER A 179 5.68 -4.92 37.13
CA SER A 179 6.76 -5.40 36.26
C SER A 179 6.23 -6.39 35.22
N GLN A 180 6.96 -6.53 34.12
CA GLN A 180 6.70 -7.57 33.10
C GLN A 180 6.52 -8.96 33.71
N THR A 181 7.37 -9.32 34.69
CA THR A 181 7.28 -10.59 35.41
C THR A 181 5.96 -10.77 36.12
N GLN A 182 5.53 -9.76 36.88
CA GLN A 182 4.29 -9.84 37.66
C GLN A 182 3.03 -9.69 36.79
N PHE A 183 3.16 -9.09 35.60
CA PHE A 183 2.07 -9.02 34.62
C PHE A 183 1.76 -10.40 34.03
N HIS A 184 2.79 -11.10 33.54
CA HIS A 184 2.59 -12.40 32.87
C HIS A 184 2.65 -13.61 33.80
N TYR A 185 3.26 -13.45 34.98
CA TYR A 185 3.32 -14.47 36.03
C TYR A 185 3.12 -13.82 37.40
N PRO A 186 1.88 -13.44 37.74
CA PRO A 186 1.55 -12.87 39.04
C PRO A 186 1.96 -13.80 40.18
N GLY A 187 2.60 -13.27 41.22
CA GLY A 187 3.02 -14.06 42.39
C GLY A 187 4.31 -14.87 42.20
N LYS A 188 4.97 -14.80 41.03
CA LYS A 188 6.19 -15.56 40.75
C LYS A 188 7.27 -15.35 41.81
N ASN A 189 7.76 -16.46 42.36
CA ASN A 189 8.89 -16.57 43.28
C ASN A 189 9.75 -17.79 42.93
N ALA A 190 10.77 -18.10 43.73
CA ALA A 190 11.71 -19.20 43.47
C ALA A 190 11.07 -20.61 43.50
N GLU A 191 9.89 -20.75 44.12
CA GLU A 191 9.18 -22.03 44.29
C GLU A 191 7.99 -22.17 43.33
N SER A 192 7.77 -21.18 42.46
CA SER A 192 6.63 -21.17 41.54
C SER A 192 6.87 -22.11 40.35
N ASP A 193 5.91 -23.01 40.08
CA ASP A 193 5.99 -24.01 39.00
C ASP A 193 4.68 -24.06 38.18
N ASP A 194 4.36 -22.95 37.51
CA ASP A 194 3.27 -22.85 36.53
C ASP A 194 3.88 -22.72 35.13
N ALA A 195 3.90 -23.84 34.41
CA ALA A 195 4.45 -23.92 33.07
C ALA A 195 3.75 -22.98 32.06
N ARG A 196 2.46 -22.69 32.23
CA ARG A 196 1.70 -21.81 31.34
C ARG A 196 2.12 -20.36 31.53
N LEU A 197 2.12 -19.88 32.78
CA LEU A 197 2.53 -18.51 33.10
C LEU A 197 4.02 -18.28 32.82
N GLN A 198 4.86 -19.29 33.05
CA GLN A 198 6.26 -19.26 32.68
C GLN A 198 6.43 -19.09 31.16
N ASN A 199 5.71 -19.87 30.34
CA ASN A 199 5.74 -19.73 28.89
C ASN A 199 5.25 -18.34 28.43
N ASN A 200 4.20 -17.81 29.07
CA ASN A 200 3.71 -16.46 28.76
C ASN A 200 4.77 -15.39 29.00
N LEU A 201 5.47 -15.47 30.14
CA LEU A 201 6.58 -14.58 30.47
C LEU A 201 7.76 -14.72 29.51
N ASP A 202 8.18 -15.94 29.18
CA ASP A 202 9.30 -16.18 28.27
C ASP A 202 9.01 -15.63 26.86
N ASN A 203 7.78 -15.81 26.38
CA ASN A 203 7.31 -15.21 25.15
C ASN A 203 7.38 -13.68 25.19
N ALA A 204 6.90 -13.08 26.28
CA ALA A 204 6.95 -11.63 26.45
C ALA A 204 8.40 -11.11 26.46
N VAL A 205 9.33 -11.82 27.10
CA VAL A 205 10.78 -11.49 27.12
C VAL A 205 11.37 -11.57 25.71
N ASN A 206 11.00 -12.60 24.95
CA ASN A 206 11.47 -12.76 23.57
C ASN A 206 10.97 -11.64 22.64
N TRP A 207 9.73 -11.18 22.82
CA TRP A 207 9.14 -10.12 22.00
C TRP A 207 9.70 -8.75 22.36
N THR A 208 9.88 -8.43 23.65
CA THR A 208 10.50 -7.16 24.09
C THR A 208 12.01 -7.13 23.83
N GLY A 209 12.67 -8.28 23.78
CA GLY A 209 14.07 -8.40 23.36
C GLY A 209 14.29 -8.30 21.84
N GLY A 210 13.21 -8.24 21.04
CA GLY A 210 13.27 -8.10 19.59
C GLY A 210 13.62 -9.37 18.81
N ALA A 211 13.77 -10.52 19.49
CA ALA A 211 14.21 -11.80 18.91
C ALA A 211 13.23 -12.32 17.85
N SER A 212 11.92 -12.18 18.08
CA SER A 212 10.88 -12.54 17.12
C SER A 212 9.67 -11.60 17.23
N LEU A 213 8.86 -11.54 16.18
CA LEU A 213 7.54 -10.90 16.26
C LEU A 213 6.47 -11.98 16.42
N PRO A 214 5.50 -11.80 17.33
CA PRO A 214 4.45 -12.78 17.54
C PRO A 214 3.49 -12.89 16.34
N ALA A 215 2.87 -14.07 16.22
CA ALA A 215 1.60 -14.18 15.51
C ALA A 215 0.51 -13.44 16.30
N LEU A 216 -0.49 -12.90 15.62
CA LEU A 216 -1.50 -12.07 16.27
C LEU A 216 -2.28 -12.84 17.33
N ALA A 217 -2.72 -14.06 17.01
CA ALA A 217 -3.43 -14.94 17.95
C ALA A 217 -2.61 -15.18 19.23
N ALA A 218 -1.31 -15.49 19.08
CA ALA A 218 -0.42 -15.73 20.21
C ALA A 218 -0.21 -14.47 21.07
N LEU A 219 -0.11 -13.29 20.45
CA LEU A 219 0.02 -12.03 21.17
C LEU A 219 -1.22 -11.72 22.00
N VAL A 220 -2.40 -11.80 21.38
CA VAL A 220 -3.68 -11.49 22.04
C VAL A 220 -3.93 -12.47 23.19
N ARG A 221 -3.81 -13.78 22.90
CA ARG A 221 -4.02 -14.82 23.90
C ARG A 221 -3.07 -14.71 25.09
N ASN A 222 -1.79 -14.40 24.85
CA ASN A 222 -0.82 -14.21 25.93
C ASN A 222 -1.25 -13.07 26.88
N PHE A 223 -1.75 -11.95 26.34
CA PHE A 223 -2.25 -10.84 27.14
C PHE A 223 -3.58 -11.17 27.84
N GLU A 224 -4.52 -11.84 27.16
CA GLU A 224 -5.78 -12.30 27.75
C GLU A 224 -5.56 -13.25 28.93
N ASP A 225 -4.75 -14.30 28.73
CA ASP A 225 -4.34 -15.24 29.79
C ASP A 225 -3.69 -14.51 30.98
N SER A 226 -2.91 -13.46 30.70
CA SER A 226 -2.26 -12.65 31.73
C SER A 226 -3.26 -11.77 32.49
N PHE A 227 -4.24 -11.19 31.81
CA PHE A 227 -5.33 -10.44 32.45
C PHE A 227 -6.16 -11.33 33.39
N GLU A 228 -6.45 -12.55 32.97
CA GLU A 228 -7.15 -13.55 33.79
C GLU A 228 -6.32 -13.93 35.02
N ALA A 229 -5.04 -14.28 34.84
CA ALA A 229 -4.16 -14.63 35.94
C ALA A 229 -3.99 -13.48 36.95
N MET A 230 -3.91 -12.24 36.48
CA MET A 230 -3.86 -11.07 37.36
C MET A 230 -5.15 -10.90 38.17
N ALA A 231 -6.32 -11.14 37.56
CA ALA A 231 -7.60 -11.08 38.25
C ALA A 231 -7.69 -12.15 39.36
N GLU A 232 -7.22 -13.38 39.10
CA GLU A 232 -7.13 -14.46 40.10
C GLU A 232 -6.23 -14.08 41.30
N HIS A 233 -5.23 -13.23 41.06
CA HIS A 233 -4.32 -12.70 42.09
C HIS A 233 -4.77 -11.35 42.67
N GLY A 234 -6.05 -10.99 42.50
CA GLY A 234 -6.65 -9.79 43.08
C GLY A 234 -6.27 -8.47 42.42
N ARG A 235 -5.74 -8.50 41.19
CA ARG A 235 -5.40 -7.33 40.38
C ARG A 235 -6.17 -7.33 39.07
N GLU A 236 -7.47 -7.08 39.14
CA GLU A 236 -8.30 -7.03 37.94
C GLU A 236 -7.98 -5.80 37.08
N VAL A 237 -7.66 -6.03 35.79
CA VAL A 237 -7.50 -4.95 34.81
C VAL A 237 -8.88 -4.59 34.24
N PRO A 238 -9.31 -3.31 34.25
CA PRO A 238 -10.62 -2.90 33.74
C PRO A 238 -10.82 -3.22 32.24
N PRO A 239 -12.03 -3.60 31.80
CA PRO A 239 -12.28 -3.96 30.39
C PRO A 239 -11.88 -2.88 29.37
N ALA A 240 -12.12 -1.59 29.66
CA ALA A 240 -11.74 -0.48 28.79
C ALA A 240 -10.21 -0.37 28.63
N MET A 241 -9.47 -0.64 29.71
CA MET A 241 -8.00 -0.66 29.70
C MET A 241 -7.48 -1.86 28.91
N ARG A 242 -8.09 -3.06 29.07
CA ARG A 242 -7.75 -4.24 28.26
C ARG A 242 -7.95 -3.95 26.77
N ALA A 243 -9.09 -3.36 26.38
CA ALA A 243 -9.38 -2.98 24.99
C ALA A 243 -8.36 -1.99 24.42
N SER A 244 -7.94 -1.01 25.24
CA SER A 244 -6.90 -0.04 24.89
C SER A 244 -5.55 -0.72 24.64
N ILE A 245 -5.12 -1.59 25.57
CA ILE A 245 -3.87 -2.36 25.47
C ILE A 245 -3.87 -3.23 24.22
N LEU A 246 -4.92 -4.05 24.01
CA LEU A 246 -5.00 -4.96 22.88
C LEU A 246 -5.03 -4.22 21.54
N THR A 247 -5.79 -3.12 21.43
CA THR A 247 -5.83 -2.31 20.21
C THR A 247 -4.46 -1.70 19.88
N ALA A 248 -3.76 -1.16 20.89
CA ALA A 248 -2.42 -0.62 20.71
C ALA A 248 -1.42 -1.70 20.30
N LEU A 249 -1.52 -2.91 20.87
CA LEU A 249 -0.64 -4.05 20.54
C LEU A 249 -0.81 -4.51 19.09
N ILE A 250 -2.03 -4.55 18.57
CA ILE A 250 -2.31 -4.92 17.17
C ILE A 250 -1.62 -3.95 16.21
N LEU A 251 -1.80 -2.65 16.44
CA LEU A 251 -1.18 -1.59 15.63
C LEU A 251 0.35 -1.62 15.75
N ALA A 252 0.86 -1.77 16.96
CA ALA A 252 2.29 -1.83 17.21
C ALA A 252 2.94 -3.06 16.58
N ARG A 253 2.25 -4.20 16.55
CA ARG A 253 2.72 -5.41 15.85
C ARG A 253 2.83 -5.16 14.35
N LEU A 254 1.82 -4.53 13.75
CA LEU A 254 1.81 -4.15 12.33
C LEU A 254 3.02 -3.29 11.98
N THR A 255 3.20 -2.17 12.69
CA THR A 255 4.25 -1.22 12.38
C THR A 255 5.64 -1.75 12.75
N SER A 256 5.76 -2.62 13.76
CA SER A 256 7.02 -3.31 14.07
C SER A 256 7.47 -4.26 12.95
N TYR A 257 6.52 -4.95 12.31
CA TYR A 257 6.82 -5.81 11.17
C TYR A 257 7.31 -4.98 9.99
N ILE A 258 6.58 -3.92 9.64
CA ILE A 258 6.95 -3.00 8.56
C ILE A 258 8.34 -2.39 8.81
N ALA A 259 8.62 -1.93 10.04
CA ALA A 259 9.93 -1.41 10.41
C ALA A 259 11.06 -2.42 10.18
N LYS A 260 10.86 -3.68 10.58
CA LYS A 260 11.84 -4.76 10.33
C LYS A 260 12.05 -5.03 8.85
N GLU A 261 10.99 -5.04 8.05
CA GLU A 261 11.12 -5.26 6.59
C GLU A 261 11.81 -4.09 5.88
N ILE A 262 11.54 -2.84 6.27
CA ILE A 262 12.26 -1.67 5.73
C ILE A 262 13.75 -1.73 6.09
N VAL A 263 14.10 -2.08 7.32
CA VAL A 263 15.51 -2.21 7.74
C VAL A 263 16.20 -3.33 6.98
N ARG A 264 15.52 -4.46 6.76
CA ARG A 264 16.06 -5.60 6.01
C ARG A 264 16.29 -5.26 4.54
N ALA A 265 15.33 -4.58 3.90
CA ALA A 265 15.39 -4.27 2.48
C ALA A 265 16.31 -3.08 2.17
N TYR A 266 16.45 -2.14 3.11
CA TYR A 266 17.21 -0.91 2.93
C TYR A 266 18.21 -0.72 4.08
N SER A 267 17.83 0.04 5.11
CA SER A 267 18.67 0.33 6.28
C SER A 267 17.87 0.98 7.41
N ALA A 268 18.45 1.01 8.62
CA ALA A 268 17.92 1.79 9.73
C ALA A 268 17.92 3.31 9.44
N HIS A 269 18.87 3.80 8.65
CA HIS A 269 18.90 5.22 8.24
C HIS A 269 17.71 5.57 7.37
N TYR A 270 17.39 4.72 6.38
CA TYR A 270 16.22 4.94 5.54
C TYR A 270 14.91 4.82 6.34
N LEU A 271 14.81 3.86 7.28
CA LEU A 271 13.68 3.79 8.21
C LEU A 271 13.52 5.09 9.02
N ALA A 272 14.62 5.66 9.52
CA ALA A 272 14.60 6.91 10.26
C ALA A 272 14.15 8.09 9.38
N ASP A 273 14.61 8.18 8.12
CA ASP A 273 14.18 9.21 7.17
C ASP A 273 12.66 9.14 6.91
N VAL A 274 12.11 7.97 6.59
CA VAL A 274 10.66 7.83 6.33
C VAL A 274 9.82 8.06 7.59
N CYS A 275 10.29 7.64 8.76
CA CYS A 275 9.61 7.98 10.03
C CYS A 275 9.67 9.48 10.32
N GLY A 276 10.79 10.13 10.01
CA GLY A 276 10.95 11.58 10.12
C GLY A 276 9.98 12.32 9.18
N GLN A 277 9.91 11.89 7.92
CA GLN A 277 8.96 12.41 6.93
C GLN A 277 7.52 12.33 7.46
N PHE A 278 7.10 11.16 7.97
CA PHE A 278 5.76 10.99 8.54
C PHE A 278 5.52 11.94 9.72
N ARG A 279 6.44 11.99 10.69
CA ARG A 279 6.31 12.86 11.88
C ARG A 279 6.17 14.33 11.48
N THR A 280 7.04 14.81 10.60
CA THR A 280 7.01 16.18 10.12
C THR A 280 5.68 16.50 9.42
N TYR A 281 5.20 15.61 8.56
CA TYR A 281 3.93 15.81 7.86
C TYR A 281 2.72 15.75 8.81
N ALA A 282 2.74 14.85 9.80
CA ALA A 282 1.71 14.76 10.83
C ALA A 282 1.62 16.05 11.66
N LEU A 283 2.76 16.66 12.01
CA LEU A 283 2.78 17.95 12.68
C LEU A 283 2.20 19.08 11.80
N TRP A 284 2.50 19.07 10.51
CA TRP A 284 1.96 20.09 9.60
C TRP A 284 0.46 19.98 9.38
N ILE A 285 -0.08 18.76 9.24
CA ILE A 285 -1.53 18.57 9.02
C ILE A 285 -2.33 18.79 10.30
N ALA A 286 -1.70 18.66 11.48
CA ALA A 286 -2.36 18.88 12.76
C ALA A 286 -2.94 20.31 12.89
N GLU A 287 -2.29 21.32 12.29
CA GLU A 287 -2.83 22.69 12.20
C GLU A 287 -4.21 22.67 11.54
N ASP A 288 -4.30 22.10 10.34
CA ASP A 288 -5.52 22.02 9.53
C ASP A 288 -6.62 21.18 10.21
N VAL A 289 -6.24 20.05 10.82
CA VAL A 289 -7.20 19.11 11.44
C VAL A 289 -7.74 19.65 12.76
N ASN A 290 -6.91 20.35 13.54
CA ASN A 290 -7.36 20.96 14.79
C ASN A 290 -8.28 22.16 14.54
N GLU A 291 -7.99 22.96 13.50
CA GLU A 291 -8.90 24.03 13.04
C GLU A 291 -10.28 23.46 12.70
N PHE A 292 -10.34 22.38 11.90
CA PHE A 292 -11.60 21.70 11.59
C PHE A 292 -12.37 21.28 12.85
N LYS A 293 -11.71 20.62 13.80
CA LYS A 293 -12.35 20.16 15.05
C LYS A 293 -12.95 21.34 15.82
N VAL A 294 -12.19 22.43 15.97
CA VAL A 294 -12.62 23.64 16.70
C VAL A 294 -13.83 24.30 16.04
N GLU A 295 -13.83 24.40 14.70
CA GLU A 295 -14.94 25.03 13.96
C GLU A 295 -16.20 24.14 13.91
N ALA A 296 -16.04 22.82 13.85
CA ALA A 296 -17.17 21.87 13.79
C ALA A 296 -17.86 21.67 15.15
N GLU A 297 -17.11 21.71 16.25
CA GLU A 297 -17.59 21.35 17.60
C GLU A 297 -18.84 22.14 18.05
N PRO A 298 -18.92 23.48 17.90
CA PRO A 298 -20.11 24.23 18.33
C PRO A 298 -21.38 23.85 17.57
N ALA A 299 -21.27 23.45 16.30
CA ALA A 299 -22.42 23.03 15.50
C ALA A 299 -22.93 21.65 15.93
N VAL A 300 -22.01 20.74 16.31
CA VAL A 300 -22.32 19.41 16.84
C VAL A 300 -22.97 19.50 18.21
N GLN A 301 -22.46 20.33 19.11
CA GLN A 301 -22.98 20.48 20.48
C GLN A 301 -24.40 21.08 20.56
N ARG A 302 -24.83 21.80 19.51
CA ARG A 302 -26.20 22.35 19.41
C ARG A 302 -27.25 21.31 19.03
N GLN A 303 -26.84 20.11 18.61
CA GLN A 303 -27.78 19.08 18.17
C GLN A 303 -28.42 18.38 19.37
N GLU A 304 -29.73 18.18 19.30
CA GLU A 304 -30.52 17.60 20.40
C GLU A 304 -30.40 16.07 20.50
N SER A 305 -29.93 15.40 19.44
CA SER A 305 -29.77 13.94 19.40
C SER A 305 -28.37 13.52 18.92
N PRO A 306 -27.85 12.37 19.40
CA PRO A 306 -26.59 11.81 18.92
C PRO A 306 -26.57 11.54 17.41
N GLU A 307 -27.69 11.13 16.83
CA GLU A 307 -27.82 10.85 15.40
C GLU A 307 -27.71 12.13 14.56
N ALA A 308 -28.38 13.21 14.98
CA ALA A 308 -28.26 14.51 14.34
C ALA A 308 -26.84 15.10 14.50
N ALA A 309 -26.24 14.96 15.68
CA ALA A 309 -24.86 15.34 15.95
C ALA A 309 -23.88 14.62 15.00
N LEU A 310 -24.07 13.31 14.80
CA LEU A 310 -23.25 12.51 13.88
C LEU A 310 -23.47 12.94 12.43
N ALA A 311 -24.71 13.18 11.99
CA ALA A 311 -25.00 13.62 10.64
C ALA A 311 -24.35 14.99 10.33
N VAL A 312 -24.44 15.95 11.25
CA VAL A 312 -23.78 17.26 11.14
C VAL A 312 -22.27 17.11 11.07
N TRP A 313 -21.68 16.27 11.93
CA TRP A 313 -20.24 15.99 11.90
C TRP A 313 -19.80 15.40 10.56
N LEU A 314 -20.52 14.40 10.03
CA LEU A 314 -20.17 13.74 8.77
C LEU A 314 -20.31 14.67 7.56
N ASN A 315 -21.30 15.57 7.55
CA ASN A 315 -21.43 16.59 6.52
C ASN A 315 -20.26 17.58 6.58
N ALA A 316 -19.96 18.13 7.76
CA ALA A 316 -18.83 19.04 7.94
C ALA A 316 -17.50 18.38 7.57
N TYR A 317 -17.32 17.11 7.95
CA TYR A 317 -16.18 16.28 7.55
C TYR A 317 -16.04 16.21 6.02
N SER A 318 -17.12 15.88 5.31
CA SER A 318 -17.12 15.76 3.86
C SER A 318 -16.74 17.08 3.18
N ASP A 319 -17.37 18.18 3.59
CA ASP A 319 -17.12 19.51 3.04
C ASP A 319 -15.69 19.97 3.30
N TYR A 320 -15.17 19.75 4.51
CA TYR A 320 -13.80 20.09 4.89
C TYR A 320 -12.78 19.34 4.03
N TRP A 321 -12.93 18.03 3.83
CA TRP A 321 -11.95 17.28 3.05
C TRP A 321 -12.01 17.60 1.56
N ALA A 322 -13.20 17.90 1.01
CA ALA A 322 -13.31 18.44 -0.35
C ALA A 322 -12.52 19.75 -0.48
N PHE A 323 -12.74 20.70 0.43
CA PHE A 323 -11.98 21.96 0.49
C PHE A 323 -10.46 21.72 0.66
N PHE A 324 -10.07 20.80 1.54
CA PHE A 324 -8.67 20.47 1.78
C PHE A 324 -7.97 19.96 0.51
N TYR A 325 -8.61 19.09 -0.26
CA TYR A 325 -8.05 18.60 -1.51
C TYR A 325 -7.96 19.68 -2.60
N GLU A 326 -8.97 20.55 -2.72
CA GLU A 326 -8.91 21.72 -3.61
C GLU A 326 -7.74 22.64 -3.23
N LYS A 327 -7.56 22.90 -1.93
CA LYS A 327 -6.46 23.69 -1.37
C LYS A 327 -5.10 23.08 -1.73
N VAL A 328 -4.93 21.78 -1.51
CA VAL A 328 -3.70 21.06 -1.85
C VAL A 328 -3.45 21.07 -3.37
N GLY A 329 -4.49 20.95 -4.19
CA GLY A 329 -4.41 21.06 -5.65
C GLY A 329 -3.95 22.45 -6.11
N ALA A 330 -4.56 23.51 -5.58
CA ALA A 330 -4.23 24.89 -5.92
C ALA A 330 -2.76 25.25 -5.61
N VAL A 331 -2.18 24.66 -4.56
CA VAL A 331 -0.76 24.84 -4.24
C VAL A 331 0.14 24.24 -5.31
N VAL A 332 -0.21 23.09 -5.88
CA VAL A 332 0.57 22.46 -6.97
C VAL A 332 0.68 23.41 -8.16
N ASP A 333 -0.45 23.91 -8.64
CA ASP A 333 -0.50 24.82 -9.78
C ASP A 333 0.23 26.14 -9.49
N THR A 334 0.19 26.60 -8.24
CA THR A 334 0.85 27.84 -7.82
C THR A 334 2.37 27.65 -7.77
N LEU A 335 2.85 26.59 -7.12
CA LEU A 335 4.29 26.29 -7.04
C LEU A 335 4.89 26.03 -8.41
N GLN A 336 4.17 25.31 -9.29
CA GLN A 336 4.60 25.08 -10.66
C GLN A 336 4.78 26.40 -11.41
N ARG A 337 3.79 27.30 -11.38
CA ARG A 337 3.91 28.63 -12.02
C ARG A 337 5.07 29.45 -11.48
N VAL A 338 5.31 29.41 -10.17
CA VAL A 338 6.45 30.11 -9.54
C VAL A 338 7.79 29.56 -10.04
N GLN A 339 7.89 28.24 -10.19
CA GLN A 339 9.10 27.58 -10.67
C GLN A 339 9.32 27.79 -12.17
N GLU A 340 8.27 27.77 -12.98
CA GLU A 340 8.32 28.08 -14.42
C GLU A 340 8.72 29.55 -14.68
N ALA A 341 8.29 30.48 -13.84
CA ALA A 341 8.67 31.88 -13.94
C ALA A 341 10.16 32.12 -13.62
N ARG A 342 10.81 31.21 -12.87
CA ARG A 342 12.23 31.30 -12.48
C ARG A 342 12.90 29.91 -12.55
N PRO A 343 13.09 29.35 -13.75
CA PRO A 343 13.64 28.01 -13.90
C PRO A 343 15.03 27.88 -13.27
N GLY A 344 15.24 26.82 -12.49
CA GLY A 344 16.55 26.51 -11.87
C GLY A 344 16.92 27.35 -10.65
N LEU A 345 16.09 28.33 -10.24
CA LEU A 345 16.31 29.10 -9.01
C LEU A 345 15.43 28.57 -7.87
N PRO A 346 15.93 28.52 -6.63
CA PRO A 346 15.12 28.17 -5.48
C PRO A 346 14.00 29.21 -5.29
N ILE A 347 12.84 28.74 -4.82
CA ILE A 347 11.73 29.62 -4.45
C ILE A 347 12.16 30.46 -3.26
N ARG A 348 11.88 31.77 -3.29
CA ARG A 348 12.26 32.66 -2.20
C ARG A 348 11.49 32.32 -0.92
N GLU A 349 12.15 32.44 0.22
CA GLU A 349 11.57 32.17 1.54
C GLU A 349 10.33 33.02 1.85
N ASP A 350 10.29 34.27 1.41
CA ASP A 350 9.13 35.15 1.63
C ASP A 350 7.91 34.71 0.82
N VAL A 351 8.12 34.14 -0.37
CA VAL A 351 7.06 33.54 -1.18
C VAL A 351 6.56 32.26 -0.52
N ILE A 352 7.47 31.42 0.00
CA ILE A 352 7.09 30.21 0.75
C ILE A 352 6.27 30.58 1.99
N ALA A 353 6.70 31.58 2.76
CA ALA A 353 5.98 32.07 3.93
C ALA A 353 4.56 32.57 3.58
N ALA A 354 4.43 33.33 2.50
CA ALA A 354 3.13 33.80 2.02
C ALA A 354 2.21 32.64 1.58
N LEU A 355 2.77 31.62 0.91
CA LEU A 355 2.02 30.43 0.52
C LEU A 355 1.58 29.62 1.75
N LYS A 356 2.46 29.43 2.75
CA LYS A 356 2.11 28.75 4.00
C LYS A 356 0.99 29.48 4.74
N SER A 357 1.06 30.80 4.82
CA SER A 357 -0.01 31.60 5.44
C SER A 357 -1.35 31.49 4.71
N LYS A 358 -1.36 31.26 3.40
CA LYS A 358 -2.59 31.15 2.60
C LYS A 358 -3.17 29.74 2.56
N TYR A 359 -2.31 28.72 2.45
CA TYR A 359 -2.72 27.35 2.14
C TYR A 359 -2.42 26.34 3.26
N GLY A 360 -1.74 26.76 4.33
CA GLY A 360 -1.32 25.88 5.42
C GLY A 360 0.07 25.27 5.18
N SER A 361 0.72 24.87 6.28
CA SER A 361 2.06 24.27 6.25
C SER A 361 2.09 22.95 5.49
N PHE A 362 1.09 22.10 5.67
CA PHE A 362 1.05 20.78 5.05
C PHE A 362 1.04 20.88 3.52
N ALA A 363 0.10 21.64 2.96
CA ALA A 363 -0.09 21.74 1.52
C ALA A 363 1.17 22.25 0.79
N VAL A 364 1.91 23.19 1.40
CA VAL A 364 3.11 23.79 0.80
C VAL A 364 4.36 22.96 1.06
N CYS A 365 4.67 22.67 2.33
CA CYS A 365 5.95 22.08 2.70
C CYS A 365 6.07 20.63 2.20
N THR A 366 4.99 19.85 2.20
CA THR A 366 4.99 18.50 1.63
C THR A 366 5.32 18.52 0.14
N ARG A 367 4.86 19.51 -0.63
CA ARG A 367 5.17 19.60 -2.07
C ARG A 367 6.63 19.91 -2.33
N LEU A 368 7.23 20.79 -1.53
CA LEU A 368 8.65 21.12 -1.61
C LEU A 368 9.52 19.91 -1.26
N ASP A 369 9.22 19.22 -0.15
CA ASP A 369 9.95 18.01 0.27
C ASP A 369 9.82 16.88 -0.77
N LEU A 370 8.62 16.63 -1.31
CA LEU A 370 8.43 15.64 -2.37
C LEU A 370 9.21 15.97 -3.64
N ALA A 371 9.30 17.24 -4.04
CA ALA A 371 10.10 17.65 -5.18
C ALA A 371 11.60 17.36 -4.95
N GLN A 372 12.11 17.61 -3.74
CA GLN A 372 13.48 17.27 -3.37
C GLN A 372 13.71 15.76 -3.39
N ARG A 373 12.82 14.97 -2.78
CA ARG A 373 12.94 13.50 -2.73
C ARG A 373 12.95 12.85 -4.12
N LYS A 374 12.17 13.38 -5.06
CA LYS A 374 12.13 12.88 -6.45
C LYS A 374 13.48 12.96 -7.18
N THR A 375 14.36 13.89 -6.79
CA THR A 375 15.70 14.01 -7.40
C THR A 375 16.56 12.76 -7.21
N SER A 376 16.27 11.95 -6.19
CA SER A 376 17.00 10.70 -5.91
C SER A 376 16.61 9.53 -6.83
N PHE A 377 15.62 9.72 -7.72
CA PHE A 377 15.11 8.68 -8.62
C PHE A 377 15.29 9.09 -10.08
N ALA A 378 16.55 9.31 -10.47
CA ALA A 378 16.89 9.66 -11.85
C ALA A 378 16.86 8.41 -12.76
N PRO A 379 16.32 8.52 -13.99
CA PRO A 379 16.40 7.44 -14.97
C PRO A 379 17.85 7.21 -15.41
N PRO A 380 18.20 5.99 -15.84
CA PRO A 380 19.52 5.72 -16.41
C PRO A 380 19.71 6.51 -17.70
N GLU A 381 20.98 6.75 -18.05
CA GLU A 381 21.36 7.47 -19.26
C GLU A 381 20.72 6.84 -20.52
N GLY A 382 20.26 7.70 -21.43
CA GLY A 382 19.60 7.26 -22.67
C GLY A 382 18.18 6.72 -22.50
N PHE A 383 17.67 6.48 -21.28
CA PHE A 383 16.33 5.89 -21.09
C PHE A 383 15.21 6.71 -21.74
N ALA A 384 15.17 8.02 -21.47
CA ALA A 384 14.14 8.90 -22.02
C ALA A 384 14.22 8.99 -23.56
N GLU A 385 15.44 9.03 -24.09
CA GLU A 385 15.70 9.07 -25.54
C GLU A 385 15.24 7.79 -26.23
N MET A 386 15.65 6.62 -25.72
CA MET A 386 15.29 5.32 -26.30
C MET A 386 13.80 5.03 -26.14
N LEU A 387 13.17 5.42 -25.03
CA LEU A 387 11.72 5.31 -24.87
C LEU A 387 11.00 6.15 -25.93
N HIS A 388 11.44 7.40 -26.13
CA HIS A 388 10.87 8.29 -27.14
C HIS A 388 11.06 7.75 -28.57
N LYS A 389 12.28 7.32 -28.91
CA LYS A 389 12.60 6.71 -30.22
C LYS A 389 11.73 5.49 -30.49
N GLY A 390 11.57 4.60 -29.51
CA GLY A 390 10.70 3.43 -29.64
C GLY A 390 9.24 3.82 -29.92
N PHE A 391 8.70 4.85 -29.26
CA PHE A 391 7.35 5.32 -29.57
C PHE A 391 7.22 5.96 -30.96
N LEU A 392 8.23 6.68 -31.44
CA LEU A 392 8.24 7.20 -32.81
C LEU A 392 8.15 6.07 -33.84
N LEU A 393 8.93 4.99 -33.66
CA LEU A 393 8.83 3.79 -34.51
C LEU A 393 7.45 3.12 -34.40
N LYS A 394 6.89 3.03 -33.19
CA LYS A 394 5.55 2.45 -32.98
C LYS A 394 4.44 3.25 -33.67
N GLN A 395 4.64 4.55 -33.88
CA GLN A 395 3.67 5.43 -34.53
C GLN A 395 3.90 5.50 -36.05
N GLY A 396 5.14 5.34 -36.52
CA GLY A 396 5.50 5.43 -37.94
C GLY A 396 4.92 4.28 -38.77
N THR A 397 3.97 4.56 -39.67
CA THR A 397 3.36 3.54 -40.56
C THR A 397 4.35 2.92 -41.54
N ALA A 398 5.43 3.65 -41.86
CA ALA A 398 6.49 3.23 -42.77
C ALA A 398 7.69 2.56 -42.06
N THR A 399 7.59 2.25 -40.77
CA THR A 399 8.69 1.61 -40.02
C THR A 399 9.07 0.26 -40.64
N GLN A 400 10.35 0.11 -40.94
CA GLN A 400 10.95 -1.10 -41.50
C GLN A 400 11.52 -2.00 -40.40
N TRP A 401 11.75 -3.27 -40.73
CA TRP A 401 12.24 -4.26 -39.77
C TRP A 401 13.65 -3.92 -39.27
N GLU A 402 14.51 -3.47 -40.18
CA GLU A 402 15.90 -3.10 -39.91
C GLU A 402 15.99 -1.91 -38.95
N GLN A 403 15.00 -1.01 -38.95
CA GLN A 403 14.92 0.10 -38.00
C GLN A 403 14.57 -0.37 -36.58
N ILE A 404 13.83 -1.48 -36.47
CA ILE A 404 13.52 -2.13 -35.18
C ILE A 404 14.77 -2.85 -34.67
N ASP A 405 15.52 -3.51 -35.55
CA ASP A 405 16.80 -4.14 -35.19
C ASP A 405 17.83 -3.10 -34.74
N GLU A 406 17.98 -1.98 -35.48
CA GLU A 406 18.86 -0.86 -35.10
C GLU A 406 18.45 -0.25 -33.75
N TYR A 407 17.14 -0.17 -33.48
CA TYR A 407 16.63 0.26 -32.19
C TYR A 407 17.01 -0.71 -31.06
N ALA A 408 16.86 -2.01 -31.27
CA ALA A 408 17.21 -3.04 -30.29
C ALA A 408 18.72 -3.00 -29.97
N ASP A 409 19.56 -2.84 -30.99
CA ASP A 409 21.00 -2.70 -30.82
C ASP A 409 21.38 -1.43 -30.04
N GLN A 410 20.67 -0.32 -30.24
CA GLN A 410 20.88 0.90 -29.46
C GLN A 410 20.44 0.74 -28.01
N VAL A 411 19.26 0.15 -27.76
CA VAL A 411 18.80 -0.16 -26.39
C VAL A 411 19.86 -0.98 -25.64
N LYS A 412 20.44 -1.97 -26.32
CA LYS A 412 21.54 -2.78 -25.80
C LYS A 412 22.83 -1.99 -25.58
N ALA A 413 23.20 -1.10 -26.51
CA ALA A 413 24.38 -0.25 -26.36
C ALA A 413 24.30 0.68 -25.13
N TYR A 414 23.09 1.14 -24.77
CA TYR A 414 22.84 1.91 -23.56
C TYR A 414 22.64 1.06 -22.28
N GLY A 415 22.65 -0.29 -22.38
CA GLY A 415 22.39 -1.17 -21.24
C GLY A 415 20.95 -1.13 -20.72
N LEU A 416 19.99 -0.84 -21.60
CA LEU A 416 18.58 -0.61 -21.26
C LEU A 416 17.68 -1.82 -21.53
N GLU A 417 18.25 -3.00 -21.81
CA GLU A 417 17.47 -4.18 -22.22
C GLU A 417 16.43 -4.58 -21.18
N GLU A 418 16.77 -4.56 -19.88
CA GLU A 418 15.81 -4.88 -18.83
C GLU A 418 14.71 -3.82 -18.67
N HIS A 419 15.05 -2.56 -18.92
CA HIS A 419 14.15 -1.40 -18.74
C HIS A 419 13.10 -1.31 -19.85
N LEU A 420 13.52 -1.57 -21.09
CA LEU A 420 12.71 -1.45 -22.30
C LEU A 420 12.39 -2.80 -22.96
N CYS A 421 12.56 -3.91 -22.23
CA CYS A 421 12.32 -5.29 -22.70
C CYS A 421 10.95 -5.53 -23.34
N TRP A 422 9.95 -4.70 -23.01
CA TRP A 422 8.59 -4.79 -23.55
C TRP A 422 8.40 -4.02 -24.87
N LEU A 423 9.27 -3.07 -25.20
CA LEU A 423 9.05 -2.15 -26.32
C LEU A 423 9.49 -2.75 -27.65
N GLU A 424 10.63 -3.43 -27.73
CA GLU A 424 11.06 -4.10 -28.96
C GLU A 424 10.05 -5.18 -29.42
N PRO A 425 9.61 -6.13 -28.56
CA PRO A 425 8.59 -7.09 -28.98
C PRO A 425 7.29 -6.40 -29.41
N TRP A 426 6.92 -5.28 -28.78
CA TRP A 426 5.75 -4.52 -29.18
C TRP A 426 5.90 -3.89 -30.57
N LEU A 427 7.08 -3.37 -30.91
CA LEU A 427 7.38 -2.85 -32.25
C LEU A 427 7.25 -3.94 -33.31
N ARG A 428 7.84 -5.11 -33.07
CA ARG A 428 7.74 -6.26 -33.98
C ARG A 428 6.29 -6.73 -34.14
N ALA A 429 5.53 -6.76 -33.04
CA ALA A 429 4.12 -7.10 -33.07
C ALA A 429 3.30 -6.11 -33.93
N VAL A 430 3.52 -4.81 -33.75
CA VAL A 430 2.85 -3.75 -34.51
C VAL A 430 3.23 -3.79 -35.99
N TYR A 431 4.48 -4.12 -36.34
CA TYR A 431 4.91 -4.31 -37.72
C TYR A 431 4.09 -5.39 -38.44
N HIS A 432 3.96 -6.58 -37.86
CA HIS A 432 3.15 -7.66 -38.42
C HIS A 432 1.65 -7.33 -38.41
N TYR A 433 1.17 -6.71 -37.34
CA TYR A 433 -0.22 -6.28 -37.20
C TYR A 433 -0.67 -5.37 -38.34
N ARG A 434 0.15 -4.38 -38.72
CA ARG A 434 -0.16 -3.47 -39.84
C ARG A 434 -0.25 -4.17 -41.20
N LYS A 435 0.43 -5.31 -41.35
CA LYS A 435 0.36 -6.17 -42.53
C LYS A 435 -0.80 -7.17 -42.47
N ALA A 436 -1.66 -7.06 -41.45
CA ALA A 436 -2.72 -8.03 -41.12
C ALA A 436 -2.21 -9.47 -40.90
N ASP A 437 -0.91 -9.64 -40.62
CA ASP A 437 -0.32 -10.92 -40.25
C ASP A 437 -0.47 -11.15 -38.74
N PHE A 438 -1.70 -11.37 -38.32
CA PHE A 438 -2.03 -11.55 -36.89
C PHE A 438 -1.36 -12.79 -36.31
N LYS A 439 -1.08 -13.81 -37.13
CA LYS A 439 -0.43 -15.05 -36.69
C LYS A 439 1.01 -14.80 -36.27
N ALA A 440 1.78 -14.07 -37.08
CA ALA A 440 3.13 -13.67 -36.70
C ALA A 440 3.14 -12.63 -35.57
N ALA A 441 2.15 -11.73 -35.53
CA ALA A 441 2.06 -10.72 -34.47
C ALA A 441 1.81 -11.31 -33.07
N MET A 442 1.12 -12.45 -32.97
CA MET A 442 0.63 -13.00 -31.70
C MET A 442 1.75 -13.29 -30.69
N SER A 443 2.83 -13.96 -31.10
CA SER A 443 3.93 -14.29 -30.18
C SER A 443 4.62 -13.03 -29.67
N TYR A 444 4.87 -12.06 -30.55
CA TYR A 444 5.46 -10.78 -30.17
C TYR A 444 4.56 -9.96 -29.23
N PHE A 445 3.24 -9.95 -29.45
CA PHE A 445 2.30 -9.31 -28.52
C PHE A 445 2.28 -10.02 -27.16
N GLN A 446 2.40 -11.34 -27.13
CA GLN A 446 2.48 -12.09 -25.88
C GLN A 446 3.76 -11.74 -25.10
N ASP A 447 4.91 -11.73 -25.77
CA ASP A 447 6.18 -11.37 -25.15
C ASP A 447 6.18 -9.93 -24.65
N ALA A 448 5.63 -9.00 -25.45
CA ALA A 448 5.44 -7.60 -25.06
C ALA A 448 4.53 -7.48 -23.84
N PHE A 449 3.36 -8.13 -23.86
CA PHE A 449 2.39 -8.11 -22.77
C PHE A 449 3.00 -8.63 -21.48
N ASP A 450 3.56 -9.85 -21.48
CA ASP A 450 4.13 -10.48 -20.29
C ASP A 450 5.31 -9.66 -19.73
N SER A 451 6.11 -9.01 -20.61
CA SER A 451 7.21 -8.13 -20.22
C SER A 451 6.76 -6.73 -19.78
N ALA A 452 5.61 -6.22 -20.23
CA ALA A 452 5.14 -4.88 -19.88
C ALA A 452 4.41 -4.81 -18.54
N LYS A 453 3.89 -5.96 -18.06
CA LYS A 453 3.18 -6.04 -16.77
C LYS A 453 4.04 -5.41 -15.68
N TYR A 454 3.46 -4.48 -14.91
CA TYR A 454 4.16 -3.76 -13.85
C TYR A 454 5.39 -2.95 -14.28
N ARG A 455 5.46 -2.55 -15.57
CA ARG A 455 6.59 -1.76 -16.11
C ARG A 455 6.16 -0.60 -16.99
N ALA A 456 5.15 -0.80 -17.85
CA ALA A 456 4.87 0.14 -18.94
C ALA A 456 3.96 1.33 -18.56
N GLY A 457 3.48 1.40 -17.32
CA GLY A 457 2.56 2.46 -16.84
C GLY A 457 1.35 2.63 -17.73
N LYS A 458 1.02 3.90 -18.07
CA LYS A 458 -0.13 4.25 -18.94
C LYS A 458 -0.16 3.54 -20.29
N ASN A 459 0.97 3.01 -20.77
CA ASN A 459 1.05 2.31 -22.04
C ASN A 459 0.47 0.89 -21.97
N GLN A 460 0.27 0.34 -20.76
CA GLN A 460 -0.38 -0.95 -20.55
C GLN A 460 -1.78 -0.98 -21.19
N TYR A 461 -2.56 0.10 -21.09
CA TYR A 461 -3.89 0.17 -21.70
C TYR A 461 -3.86 -0.15 -23.20
N LYS A 462 -2.97 0.50 -23.96
CA LYS A 462 -2.85 0.26 -25.41
C LYS A 462 -2.37 -1.15 -25.71
N LEU A 463 -1.33 -1.60 -25.02
CA LEU A 463 -0.71 -2.90 -25.26
C LEU A 463 -1.66 -4.06 -24.93
N VAL A 464 -2.33 -4.03 -23.78
CA VAL A 464 -3.29 -5.05 -23.36
C VAL A 464 -4.43 -5.15 -24.36
N ASN A 465 -5.01 -4.01 -24.78
CA ASN A 465 -6.10 -4.00 -25.75
C ASN A 465 -5.66 -4.61 -27.10
N GLN A 466 -4.43 -4.36 -27.55
CA GLN A 466 -3.90 -4.99 -28.76
C GLN A 466 -3.62 -6.49 -28.56
N TYR A 467 -3.10 -6.89 -27.40
CA TYR A 467 -2.87 -8.30 -27.07
C TYR A 467 -4.18 -9.11 -27.08
N VAL A 468 -5.22 -8.64 -26.39
CA VAL A 468 -6.52 -9.34 -26.35
C VAL A 468 -7.21 -9.35 -27.71
N GLU A 469 -7.06 -8.28 -28.50
CA GLU A 469 -7.57 -8.22 -29.87
C GLU A 469 -6.90 -9.26 -30.76
N VAL A 470 -5.57 -9.30 -30.79
CA VAL A 470 -4.81 -10.25 -31.61
C VAL A 470 -5.04 -11.68 -31.14
N ALA A 471 -5.21 -11.92 -29.84
CA ALA A 471 -5.62 -13.22 -29.32
C ALA A 471 -6.97 -13.67 -29.88
N ALA A 472 -7.96 -12.77 -29.95
CA ALA A 472 -9.26 -13.06 -30.54
C ALA A 472 -9.17 -13.34 -32.05
N LYS A 473 -8.38 -12.55 -32.79
CA LYS A 473 -8.14 -12.75 -34.23
C LYS A 473 -7.43 -14.06 -34.57
N ASN A 474 -6.70 -14.64 -33.61
CA ASN A 474 -5.98 -15.91 -33.77
C ASN A 474 -6.69 -17.11 -33.14
N ASP A 475 -7.95 -16.98 -32.75
CA ASP A 475 -8.69 -18.06 -32.07
C ASP A 475 -8.01 -18.56 -30.77
N LYS A 476 -7.24 -17.68 -30.09
CA LYS A 476 -6.53 -17.97 -28.84
C LYS A 476 -7.34 -17.57 -27.61
N ARG A 477 -8.42 -18.31 -27.32
CA ARG A 477 -9.36 -17.98 -26.23
C ARG A 477 -8.70 -17.89 -24.84
N GLN A 478 -7.74 -18.75 -24.55
CA GLN A 478 -7.03 -18.74 -23.26
C GLN A 478 -6.21 -17.44 -23.07
N CYS A 479 -5.46 -17.03 -24.10
CA CYS A 479 -4.71 -15.77 -24.08
C CYS A 479 -5.63 -14.56 -23.92
N PHE A 480 -6.77 -14.57 -24.63
CA PHE A 480 -7.80 -13.55 -24.48
C PHE A 480 -8.30 -13.45 -23.03
N LYS A 481 -8.77 -14.56 -22.44
CA LYS A 481 -9.26 -14.57 -21.04
C LYS A 481 -8.19 -14.10 -20.05
N LYS A 482 -6.94 -14.58 -20.20
CA LYS A 482 -5.80 -14.14 -19.37
C LYS A 482 -5.58 -12.62 -19.44
N GLY A 483 -5.65 -12.04 -20.65
CA GLY A 483 -5.47 -10.60 -20.85
C GLY A 483 -6.60 -9.78 -20.24
N ILE A 484 -7.86 -10.21 -20.38
CA ILE A 484 -9.03 -9.58 -19.73
C ILE A 484 -8.87 -9.61 -18.21
N GLU A 485 -8.62 -10.80 -17.65
CA GLU A 485 -8.53 -11.00 -16.20
C GLU A 485 -7.44 -10.14 -15.57
N TRP A 486 -6.28 -10.06 -16.21
CA TRP A 486 -5.20 -9.18 -15.76
C TRP A 486 -5.54 -7.70 -15.91
N ALA A 487 -6.20 -7.30 -17.00
CA ALA A 487 -6.64 -5.92 -17.19
C ALA A 487 -7.58 -5.49 -16.07
N GLN A 488 -8.58 -6.31 -15.74
CA GLN A 488 -9.54 -6.04 -14.67
C GLN A 488 -8.88 -6.00 -13.31
N TYR A 489 -7.91 -6.89 -13.06
CA TYR A 489 -7.14 -6.91 -11.82
C TYR A 489 -6.39 -5.60 -11.56
N LEU A 490 -5.85 -4.96 -12.60
CA LEU A 490 -5.24 -3.62 -12.51
C LEU A 490 -6.21 -2.44 -12.73
N GLY A 491 -7.50 -2.70 -12.94
CA GLY A 491 -8.47 -1.65 -13.27
C GLY A 491 -8.20 -0.95 -14.61
N ILE A 492 -7.77 -1.71 -15.63
CA ILE A 492 -7.56 -1.27 -17.00
C ILE A 492 -8.78 -1.67 -17.84
N ASN A 493 -9.44 -0.66 -18.43
CA ASN A 493 -10.59 -0.90 -19.30
C ASN A 493 -10.20 -1.64 -20.58
N VAL A 494 -11.00 -2.64 -20.96
CA VAL A 494 -10.88 -3.33 -22.24
C VAL A 494 -12.00 -2.89 -23.18
N ARG A 495 -11.70 -2.66 -24.46
CA ARG A 495 -12.72 -2.29 -25.47
C ARG A 495 -13.84 -3.33 -25.53
N TRP A 496 -15.06 -2.84 -25.77
CA TRP A 496 -16.32 -3.61 -25.78
C TRP A 496 -16.75 -4.21 -24.45
N LEU A 497 -15.86 -4.34 -23.46
CA LEU A 497 -16.20 -4.72 -22.08
C LEU A 497 -16.40 -3.49 -21.19
N ARG A 498 -15.48 -2.51 -21.27
CA ARG A 498 -15.46 -1.31 -20.41
C ARG A 498 -15.57 -1.70 -18.92
N GLU A 499 -16.57 -1.16 -18.22
CA GLU A 499 -16.85 -1.37 -16.80
C GLU A 499 -17.81 -2.55 -16.55
N ASP A 500 -18.21 -3.28 -17.60
CA ASP A 500 -19.09 -4.43 -17.45
C ASP A 500 -18.41 -5.61 -16.74
N GLU A 501 -19.18 -6.31 -15.89
CA GLU A 501 -18.77 -7.57 -15.29
C GLU A 501 -18.48 -8.64 -16.38
N PRO A 502 -17.35 -9.38 -16.31
CA PRO A 502 -16.89 -10.31 -17.35
C PRO A 502 -17.64 -11.65 -17.30
N THR A 503 -18.96 -11.64 -17.44
CA THR A 503 -19.76 -12.88 -17.60
C THR A 503 -19.35 -13.63 -18.87
N GLU A 504 -19.52 -14.96 -18.91
CA GLU A 504 -19.16 -15.75 -20.10
C GLU A 504 -19.85 -15.25 -21.38
N GLU A 505 -21.13 -14.86 -21.30
CA GLU A 505 -21.87 -14.27 -22.42
C GLU A 505 -21.24 -12.96 -22.92
N LYS A 506 -20.89 -12.05 -22.02
CA LYS A 506 -20.21 -10.80 -22.39
C LYS A 506 -18.81 -11.07 -22.93
N LEU A 507 -18.08 -12.03 -22.37
CA LEU A 507 -16.77 -12.44 -22.89
C LEU A 507 -16.87 -13.05 -24.28
N ASP A 508 -17.92 -13.82 -24.58
CA ASP A 508 -18.19 -14.34 -25.92
C ASP A 508 -18.47 -13.22 -26.91
N TYR A 509 -19.31 -12.26 -26.52
CA TYR A 509 -19.58 -11.07 -27.33
C TYR A 509 -18.31 -10.26 -27.61
N VAL A 510 -17.53 -9.92 -26.58
CA VAL A 510 -16.27 -9.16 -26.72
C VAL A 510 -15.26 -9.91 -27.59
N TYR A 511 -15.13 -11.22 -27.39
CA TYR A 511 -14.27 -12.08 -28.19
C TYR A 511 -14.65 -12.05 -29.68
N TYR A 512 -15.95 -12.19 -29.96
CA TYR A 512 -16.48 -12.12 -31.32
C TYR A 512 -16.24 -10.74 -31.95
N MET A 513 -16.56 -9.66 -31.23
CA MET A 513 -16.40 -8.29 -31.73
C MET A 513 -14.94 -7.98 -32.05
N LEU A 514 -13.99 -8.33 -31.18
CA LEU A 514 -12.56 -8.11 -31.42
C LEU A 514 -12.02 -8.96 -32.58
N LYS A 515 -12.60 -10.14 -32.82
CA LYS A 515 -12.23 -10.98 -33.97
C LYS A 515 -12.55 -10.28 -35.29
N ILE A 516 -13.72 -9.66 -35.40
CA ILE A 516 -14.20 -9.05 -36.66
C ILE A 516 -13.86 -7.57 -36.83
N ALA A 517 -13.70 -6.82 -35.73
CA ALA A 517 -13.46 -5.38 -35.78
C ALA A 517 -12.16 -5.05 -36.53
N ARG A 518 -12.18 -3.98 -37.32
CA ARG A 518 -10.99 -3.38 -37.92
C ARG A 518 -10.89 -1.95 -37.42
N TYR A 519 -9.77 -1.59 -36.82
CA TYR A 519 -9.52 -0.25 -36.31
C TYR A 519 -8.57 0.49 -37.24
N ASP A 520 -9.00 1.62 -37.80
CA ASP A 520 -8.14 2.47 -38.62
C ASP A 520 -6.93 2.97 -37.82
N HIS A 521 -5.76 2.80 -38.43
CA HIS A 521 -4.47 2.86 -37.75
C HIS A 521 -3.99 4.29 -37.51
N GLN A 522 -4.54 4.94 -36.50
CA GLN A 522 -3.90 6.07 -35.80
C GLN A 522 -4.01 5.85 -34.29
N MET A 523 -3.05 5.12 -33.69
CA MET A 523 -2.96 4.97 -32.22
C MET A 523 -1.54 4.88 -31.67
#